data_AF-A0A3D5FDL8-F1
#
_entry.id   AF-A0A3D5FDL8-F1
#
_cell.length_a   1.000
_cell.length_b   1.000
_cell.length_c   1.000
_cell.angle_alpha   90.00
_cell.angle_beta   90.00
_cell.angle_gamma   90.00
#
_symmetry.space_group_name_H-M   'P 1'
#
loop_
_entity.id
_entity.type
_entity.pdbx_description
1 polymer ?
#
loop_
_entity_poly.entity_id
_entity_poly.type
_entity_poly.pdbx_seq_one_letter_code
_entity_poly.pdbx_strand_id
1 'polypeptide(L)' 'MRPAGVILDLDGTMVDSAPDLVHAVNRMLTELGRPTVLLAAARSWIGNGVR' A
#
# COMPACT_ATOMS: atom_id res chain seq x y z
N MET A 1 -17.30 11.84 -28.39
CA MET A 1 -16.07 11.02 -28.45
C MET A 1 -16.19 9.88 -27.45
N ARG A 2 -15.73 8.68 -27.80
CA ARG A 2 -15.59 7.56 -26.84
C ARG A 2 -14.12 7.47 -26.41
N PRO A 3 -13.82 7.20 -25.13
CA PRO A 3 -12.45 6.98 -24.70
C PRO A 3 -11.87 5.75 -25.41
N ALA A 4 -10.61 5.84 -25.85
CA ALA A 4 -9.91 4.77 -26.56
C ALA A 4 -9.45 3.62 -25.64
N GLY A 5 -9.51 3.81 -24.32
CA GLY A 5 -9.16 2.82 -23.31
C GLY A 5 -9.23 3.41 -21.89
N VAL A 6 -9.17 2.54 -20.88
CA VAL A 6 -9.10 2.91 -19.46
C VAL A 6 -7.92 2.18 -18.83
N ILE A 7 -7.11 2.90 -18.06
CA ILE A 7 -6.06 2.35 -17.23
C ILE A 7 -6.48 2.54 -15.77
N LEU A 8 -6.36 1.48 -14.99
CA LEU A 8 -6.69 1.48 -13.57
C LEU A 8 -5.41 1.17 -12.80
N ASP A 9 -5.18 1.93 -11.74
CA ASP A 9 -4.18 1.56 -10.75
C ASP A 9 -4.66 0.34 -9.94
N LEU A 10 -3.74 -0.37 -9.31
CA LEU A 10 -4.06 -1.54 -8.50
C LEU A 10 -4.35 -1.14 -7.05
N ASP A 11 -3.34 -0.61 -6.38
CA ASP A 11 -3.34 -0.37 -4.94
C ASP A 11 -4.25 0.80 -4.58
N GLY A 12 -5.28 0.55 -3.78
CA GLY A 12 -6.26 1.55 -3.39
C GLY A 12 -7.26 1.95 -4.49
N THR A 13 -7.14 1.38 -5.70
CA THR A 13 -8.10 1.57 -6.80
C THR A 13 -8.88 0.28 -7.09
N MET A 14 -8.20 -0.80 -7.46
CA MET A 14 -8.83 -2.11 -7.70
C MET A 14 -8.85 -2.99 -6.45
N VAL A 15 -7.86 -2.82 -5.56
CA VAL A 15 -7.70 -3.64 -4.35
C VAL A 15 -7.38 -2.74 -3.16
N ASP A 16 -8.07 -2.92 -2.03
CA ASP A 16 -7.64 -2.31 -0.76
C ASP A 16 -6.48 -3.11 -0.15
N SER A 17 -5.29 -2.93 -0.73
CA SER A 17 -4.08 -3.68 -0.37
C SER A 17 -3.39 -3.17 0.90
N ALA A 18 -3.86 -2.06 1.47
CA ALA A 18 -3.20 -1.43 2.62
C ALA A 18 -3.07 -2.33 3.86
N PRO A 19 -4.08 -3.14 4.27
CA PRO A 19 -3.93 -4.03 5.40
C PRO A 19 -2.82 -5.07 5.21
N ASP A 20 -2.72 -5.65 4.01
CA ASP A 20 -1.74 -6.70 3.70
C ASP A 20 -0.33 -6.14 3.58
N LEU A 21 -0.17 -4.98 2.95
CA LEU A 21 1.10 -4.27 2.87
C LEU A 21 1.62 -3.89 4.27
N VAL A 22 0.74 -3.40 5.15
CA VAL A 22 1.10 -3.09 6.54
C VAL A 22 1.44 -4.35 7.32
N HIS A 23 0.75 -5.47 7.09
CA HIS A 23 1.10 -6.75 7.70
C HIS A 23 2.51 -7.19 7.31
N ALA A 24 2.85 -7.13 6.02
CA ALA A 24 4.19 -7.49 5.53
C ALA A 24 5.28 -6.58 6.13
N VAL A 25 5.05 -5.26 6.17
CA VAL A 25 5.97 -4.30 6.80
C VAL A 25 6.16 -4.60 8.29
N ASN A 26 5.08 -4.89 9.01
CA ASN A 26 5.16 -5.20 10.45
C ASN A 26 5.90 -6.50 10.74
N ARG A 27 5.78 -7.50 9.86
CA ARG A 27 6.60 -8.73 9.95
C ARG A 27 8.09 -8.41 9.86
N MET A 28 8.49 -7.64 8.84
CA MET A 28 9.87 -7.21 8.67
C MET A 28 10.37 -6.37 9.86
N LEU A 29 9.58 -5.41 10.34
CA LEU A 29 9.95 -4.60 11.51
C LEU A 29 10.19 -5.46 12.75
N THR A 30 9.34 -6.48 12.95
CA THR A 30 9.48 -7.42 14.06
C THR A 30 10.80 -8.22 13.96
N GLU A 31 11.12 -8.74 12.77
CA GLU A 31 12.37 -9.47 12.52
C GLU A 31 13.63 -8.61 12.78
N LEU A 32 13.52 -7.29 12.56
CA LEU A 32 14.58 -6.32 12.83
C LEU A 32 14.60 -5.80 14.27
N GLY A 33 13.72 -6.29 15.16
CA GLY A 33 13.61 -5.82 16.53
C GLY A 33 13.10 -4.37 16.66
N ARG A 34 12.28 -3.92 15.71
CA ARG A 34 11.74 -2.56 15.64
C ARG A 34 10.24 -2.52 16.00
N PRO A 35 9.73 -1.37 16.49
CA PRO A 35 8.31 -1.22 16.76
C PRO A 35 7.47 -1.37 15.49
N THR A 36 6.32 -2.04 15.61
CA THR A 36 5.32 -2.13 14.53
C THR A 36 4.55 -0.82 14.38
N VAL A 37 3.86 -0.67 13.25
CA VAL A 37 3.13 0.53 12.88
C VAL A 37 1.65 0.23 12.70
N LEU A 38 0.82 1.22 13.06
CA LEU A 38 -0.62 1.14 12.87
C LEU A 38 -0.97 1.37 11.41
N LEU A 39 -1.98 0.65 10.91
CA LEU A 39 -2.51 0.82 9.55
C LEU A 39 -2.87 2.29 9.26
N ALA A 40 -3.49 2.98 10.21
CA ALA A 40 -3.88 4.39 10.04
C ALA A 40 -2.67 5.30 9.76
N ALA A 41 -1.51 5.03 10.37
CA ALA A 41 -0.30 5.78 10.14
C ALA A 41 0.36 5.40 8.80
N ALA A 42 0.45 4.10 8.53
CA ALA A 42 1.16 3.56 7.38
C ALA A 42 0.39 3.65 6.06
N ARG A 43 -0.94 3.85 6.09
CA ARG A 43 -1.75 4.01 4.86
C ARG A 43 -1.26 5.18 3.99
N SER A 44 -0.72 6.24 4.60
CA SER A 44 -0.14 7.39 3.89
C SER A 44 1.17 7.09 3.13
N TRP A 45 1.79 5.94 3.37
CA TRP A 45 3.05 5.56 2.72
C TRP A 45 2.84 4.90 1.36
N ILE A 46 1.64 4.39 1.11
CA ILE A 46 1.25 3.59 -0.05
C ILE A 46 0.83 4.51 -1.20
N GLY A 47 1.20 4.16 -2.43
CA GLY A 47 0.78 4.89 -3.64
C GLY A 47 1.70 6.02 -4.09
N ASN A 48 2.89 6.17 -3.50
CA ASN A 48 3.86 7.20 -3.92
C ASN A 48 4.60 6.88 -5.23
N GLY A 49 4.38 5.69 -5.82
CA GLY A 49 5.03 5.24 -7.05
C GLY A 49 6.56 5.15 -6.95
N VAL A 50 7.21 4.92 -8.09
CA VAL A 50 8.67 5.08 -8.23
C VAL A 50 8.89 6.49 -8.75
N ARG A 51 9.53 7.35 -7.97
CA ARG A 51 9.93 8.69 -8.41
C ARG A 51 11.32 8.69 -9.02
#